data_AF-A0A173L0E2-F1
#
_entry.id   AF-A0A173L0E2-F1
#
_cell.length_a   1.000
_cell.length_b   1.000
_cell.length_c   1.000
_cell.angle_alpha   90.00
_cell.angle_beta   90.00
_cell.angle_gamma   90.00
#
_symmetry.space_group_name_H-M   'P 1'
#
loop_
_entity.id
_entity.type
_entity.pdbx_description
1 polymer ?
#
loop_
_entity_poly.entity_id
_entity_poly.type
_entity_poly.pdbx_seq_one_letter_code
_entity_poly.pdbx_strand_id
1 'polypeptide(L)'
;MPVDSSTLESVLGPELDAILGPEEEQEEQEQQEDGDEIDLSEAEEGDEAAEDDAEQGDDEEEAETPAVEAPHSWSKEDKALFAQLPPEAQAVIQRRETERDNFVKQKAFEASQTRNQVATEARDIIAKLHDDHVQKLTIYAQQIMPQAPDERLLYTGNQEDVTLYNRQMAAYQRSADQQRELHQQIAQSQAAAQSAREQSQQAERASDAQRLQEQLPEWFDPSSGPKLREQLQSIGAELGYPDELMAEASSTDILALKKALEWKADAEKYRKAMAKQMETVRAAKGLPKMVRPGTKPSKQQLNAANSQKAWDRVKSNPKDGTAIADWLGL
;
A
#
# COMPACT_ATOMS: atom_id res chain seq x y z
N MET A 1 50.77 -5.88 -39.04
CA MET A 1 50.36 -7.13 -38.40
C MET A 1 48.88 -6.99 -38.08
N PRO A 2 48.02 -7.90 -38.57
CA PRO A 2 46.61 -7.87 -38.24
C PRO A 2 46.44 -8.37 -36.81
N VAL A 3 45.70 -7.63 -35.99
CA VAL A 3 45.20 -8.12 -34.70
C VAL A 3 43.72 -8.39 -34.90
N ASP A 4 43.37 -9.67 -34.83
CA ASP A 4 42.04 -10.20 -35.06
C ASP A 4 41.04 -9.63 -34.06
N SER A 5 39.89 -9.19 -34.57
CA SER A 5 38.75 -8.62 -33.86
C SER A 5 37.90 -9.66 -33.11
N SER A 6 38.53 -10.69 -32.53
CA SER A 6 37.84 -11.85 -31.94
C SER A 6 38.06 -12.03 -30.44
N THR A 7 38.58 -11.03 -29.71
CA THR A 7 38.92 -11.16 -28.28
C THR A 7 38.22 -10.18 -27.33
N LEU A 8 37.22 -9.41 -27.79
CA LEU A 8 36.45 -8.52 -26.92
C LEU A 8 34.99 -8.96 -26.67
N GLU A 9 34.57 -10.11 -27.19
CA GLU A 9 33.23 -10.67 -26.98
C GLU A 9 33.22 -11.95 -26.11
N SER A 10 34.33 -12.24 -25.42
CA SER A 10 34.50 -13.47 -24.61
C SER A 10 34.63 -13.22 -23.10
N VAL A 11 34.26 -12.03 -22.59
CA VAL A 11 34.42 -11.69 -21.15
C VAL A 11 33.08 -11.50 -20.42
N LEU A 12 31.93 -11.65 -21.08
CA LEU A 12 30.63 -11.69 -20.38
C LEU A 12 29.79 -12.91 -20.79
N GLY A 13 29.98 -14.01 -20.04
CA GLY A 13 29.13 -15.22 -19.97
C GLY A 13 29.82 -16.48 -20.48
N PRO A 14 29.87 -17.62 -19.75
CA PRO A 14 28.89 -18.12 -18.77
C PRO A 14 29.53 -18.64 -17.46
N GLU A 15 29.58 -17.83 -16.40
CA GLU A 15 29.97 -18.32 -15.06
C GLU A 15 28.90 -18.14 -13.97
N LEU A 16 27.71 -17.64 -14.33
CA LEU A 16 26.59 -17.54 -13.38
C LEU A 16 25.80 -18.85 -13.20
N ASP A 17 26.17 -19.92 -13.91
CA ASP A 17 25.53 -21.25 -13.78
C ASP A 17 26.34 -22.24 -12.91
N ALA A 18 27.43 -21.78 -12.28
CA ALA A 18 28.28 -22.60 -11.40
C ALA A 18 28.07 -22.32 -9.90
N ILE A 19 27.15 -21.41 -9.54
CA ILE A 19 26.84 -21.04 -8.13
C ILE A 19 25.62 -21.83 -7.59
N LEU A 20 25.07 -22.78 -8.36
CA LEU A 20 23.99 -23.68 -7.90
C LEU A 20 24.42 -25.16 -8.04
N GLY A 21 25.07 -25.70 -6.99
CA GLY A 21 25.40 -27.12 -6.82
C GLY A 21 26.00 -27.36 -5.41
N PRO A 22 25.73 -28.51 -4.76
CA PRO A 22 25.33 -28.61 -3.35
C PRO A 22 26.48 -28.47 -2.33
N GLU A 23 26.22 -27.75 -1.24
CA GLU A 23 27.10 -27.69 -0.05
C GLU A 23 27.01 -29.02 0.74
N GLU A 24 28.17 -29.65 0.93
CA GLU A 24 28.42 -30.62 2.01
C GLU A 24 28.82 -29.87 3.29
N GLU A 25 28.35 -30.41 4.41
CA GLU A 25 28.53 -29.97 5.80
C GLU A 25 30.01 -29.85 6.22
N GLN A 26 30.33 -28.82 7.03
CA GLN A 26 31.24 -28.97 8.17
C GLN A 26 31.07 -27.84 9.20
N GLU A 27 30.93 -28.27 10.45
CA GLU A 27 30.63 -27.51 11.66
C GLU A 27 31.84 -26.78 12.29
N GLU A 28 31.49 -25.88 13.22
CA GLU A 28 32.13 -25.55 14.52
C GLU A 28 32.67 -24.12 14.74
N GLN A 29 31.90 -23.39 15.59
CA GLN A 29 32.23 -22.68 16.85
C GLN A 29 33.26 -21.51 16.80
N GLU A 30 33.12 -20.37 17.51
CA GLU A 30 32.58 -20.10 18.85
C GLU A 30 32.42 -18.56 19.09
N GLN A 31 31.43 -18.19 19.92
CA GLN A 31 31.20 -17.02 20.85
C GLN A 31 32.08 -15.74 20.75
N GLN A 32 31.60 -14.50 21.02
CA GLN A 32 30.97 -14.02 22.27
C GLN A 32 30.43 -12.56 22.14
N GLU A 33 29.65 -12.16 23.16
CA GLU A 33 28.72 -11.00 23.35
C GLU A 33 29.30 -9.57 23.37
N ASP A 34 28.48 -8.59 22.96
CA ASP A 34 27.97 -7.44 23.73
C ASP A 34 27.02 -6.67 22.77
N GLY A 35 25.76 -6.34 23.07
CA GLY A 35 25.31 -5.57 24.22
C GLY A 35 24.88 -4.19 23.71
N ASP A 36 23.64 -4.05 23.20
CA ASP A 36 22.98 -2.74 23.19
C ASP A 36 21.46 -2.90 23.32
N GLU A 37 20.99 -2.27 24.38
CA GLU A 37 19.67 -2.19 24.96
C GLU A 37 18.86 -1.10 24.22
N ILE A 38 17.72 -1.44 23.63
CA ILE A 38 16.66 -0.46 23.37
C ILE A 38 15.33 -1.03 23.85
N ASP A 39 14.83 -0.32 24.85
CA ASP A 39 13.62 -0.51 25.63
C ASP A 39 12.35 -0.09 24.86
N LEU A 40 11.36 -1.00 24.96
CA LEU A 40 9.90 -0.91 24.90
C LEU A 40 9.23 0.38 24.39
N SER A 41 8.30 0.22 23.43
CA SER A 41 6.85 0.40 23.68
C SER A 41 6.07 0.50 22.36
N GLU A 42 5.03 -0.31 22.21
CA GLU A 42 3.69 0.01 21.65
C GLU A 42 3.06 -1.26 21.05
N ALA A 43 2.72 -2.20 21.95
CA ALA A 43 1.76 -3.25 21.66
C ALA A 43 0.38 -2.67 22.02
N GLU A 44 -0.35 -2.17 21.03
CA GLU A 44 -1.75 -1.80 21.18
C GLU A 44 -2.61 -3.06 20.97
N GLU A 45 -2.70 -3.86 22.03
CA GLU A 45 -3.70 -4.93 22.15
C GLU A 45 -5.05 -4.28 22.47
N GLY A 46 -5.92 -4.22 21.46
CA GLY A 46 -7.33 -3.91 21.63
C GLY A 46 -8.05 -5.10 22.25
N ASP A 47 -8.09 -5.14 23.58
CA ASP A 47 -8.91 -6.04 24.38
C ASP A 47 -10.36 -5.51 24.43
N GLU A 48 -11.25 -6.07 23.59
CA GLU A 48 -12.69 -5.91 23.76
C GLU A 48 -13.17 -6.88 24.85
N ALA A 49 -13.14 -6.39 26.10
CA ALA A 49 -13.82 -6.98 27.22
C ALA A 49 -15.35 -6.98 26.97
N ALA A 50 -15.90 -8.15 26.67
CA ALA A 50 -17.32 -8.42 26.85
C ALA A 50 -17.56 -8.74 28.34
N GLU A 51 -18.06 -7.76 29.09
CA GLU A 51 -18.82 -8.03 30.32
C GLU A 51 -20.11 -8.76 29.90
N ASP A 52 -20.25 -10.02 30.31
CA ASP A 52 -21.58 -10.61 30.49
C ASP A 52 -21.73 -11.09 31.93
N ASP A 53 -22.86 -10.68 32.48
CA ASP A 53 -23.26 -10.68 33.86
C ASP A 53 -23.61 -12.10 34.32
N ALA A 54 -23.10 -12.48 35.48
CA ALA A 54 -23.27 -13.82 36.02
C ALA A 54 -24.70 -14.02 36.58
N GLU A 55 -25.56 -14.72 35.84
CA GLU A 55 -26.74 -15.37 36.40
C GLU A 55 -26.44 -16.86 36.67
N GLN A 56 -26.32 -17.21 37.96
CA GLN A 56 -26.20 -18.59 38.44
C GLN A 56 -27.49 -19.37 38.14
N GLY A 57 -27.39 -20.32 37.21
CA GLY A 57 -28.29 -21.46 37.08
C GLY A 57 -27.47 -22.73 37.25
N ASP A 58 -27.72 -23.43 38.36
CA ASP A 58 -27.19 -24.76 38.67
C ASP A 58 -27.86 -25.79 37.75
N ASP A 59 -27.15 -26.28 36.75
CA ASP A 59 -27.45 -27.56 36.09
C ASP A 59 -26.14 -28.16 35.57
N GLU A 60 -25.95 -29.45 35.90
CA GLU A 60 -24.80 -30.28 35.57
C GLU A 60 -24.67 -30.44 34.04
N GLU A 61 -23.83 -29.65 33.39
CA GLU A 61 -23.38 -29.93 32.02
C GLU A 61 -21.86 -30.17 31.99
N GLU A 62 -21.54 -31.37 31.53
CA GLU A 62 -20.24 -31.90 31.17
C GLU A 62 -19.42 -30.83 30.42
N ALA A 63 -18.27 -30.44 30.97
CA ALA A 63 -17.39 -29.46 30.34
C ALA A 63 -16.91 -30.00 28.98
N GLU A 64 -17.59 -29.64 27.90
CA GLU A 64 -17.10 -29.79 26.54
C GLU A 64 -15.87 -28.89 26.38
N THR A 65 -14.69 -29.46 26.62
CA THR A 65 -13.43 -28.81 26.26
C THR A 65 -13.48 -28.45 24.77
N PRO A 66 -13.13 -27.21 24.37
CA PRO A 66 -13.24 -26.79 22.99
C PRO A 66 -12.40 -27.72 22.10
N ALA A 67 -13.05 -28.33 21.11
CA ALA A 67 -12.40 -29.24 20.19
C ALA A 67 -11.31 -28.48 19.40
N VAL A 68 -10.05 -28.80 19.66
CA VAL A 68 -8.91 -28.21 18.95
C VAL A 68 -8.87 -28.83 17.55
N GLU A 69 -9.05 -28.01 16.51
CA GLU A 69 -9.01 -28.49 15.13
C GLU A 69 -7.59 -28.88 14.71
N ALA A 70 -7.48 -30.05 14.08
CA ALA A 70 -6.20 -30.56 13.58
C ALA A 70 -5.64 -29.67 12.44
N PRO A 71 -4.31 -29.52 12.33
CA PRO A 71 -3.70 -28.69 11.29
C PRO A 71 -4.15 -29.07 9.87
N HIS A 72 -4.42 -28.06 9.03
CA HIS A 72 -4.97 -28.29 7.69
C HIS A 72 -4.03 -29.09 6.77
N SER A 73 -2.72 -28.90 6.93
CA SER A 73 -1.65 -29.53 6.15
C SER A 73 -1.47 -31.04 6.42
N TRP A 74 -2.11 -31.58 7.46
CA TRP A 74 -1.96 -32.99 7.83
C TRP A 74 -2.81 -33.93 6.97
N SER A 75 -2.31 -35.16 6.80
CA SER A 75 -3.03 -36.22 6.11
C SER A 75 -4.28 -36.64 6.89
N LYS A 76 -5.20 -37.37 6.25
CA LYS A 76 -6.41 -37.88 6.92
C LYS A 76 -6.09 -38.85 8.07
N GLU A 77 -5.01 -39.60 7.92
CA GLU A 77 -4.55 -40.58 8.91
C GLU A 77 -3.97 -39.87 10.14
N ASP A 78 -3.17 -38.84 9.94
CA ASP A 78 -2.58 -38.05 11.03
C ASP A 78 -3.65 -37.23 11.77
N LYS A 79 -4.66 -36.71 11.07
CA LYS A 79 -5.82 -36.05 11.68
C LYS A 79 -6.64 -37.00 12.56
N ALA A 80 -6.77 -38.27 12.15
CA ALA A 80 -7.45 -39.29 12.95
C ALA A 80 -6.63 -39.72 14.19
N LEU A 81 -5.30 -39.70 14.11
CA LEU A 81 -4.42 -39.90 15.26
C LEU A 81 -4.44 -38.70 16.21
N PHE A 82 -4.47 -37.48 15.68
CA PHE A 82 -4.58 -36.25 16.46
C PHE A 82 -5.87 -36.20 17.30
N ALA A 83 -6.99 -36.62 16.71
CA ALA A 83 -8.28 -36.70 17.40
C ALA A 83 -8.29 -37.70 18.56
N GLN A 84 -7.36 -38.67 18.61
CA GLN A 84 -7.22 -39.62 19.71
C GLN A 84 -6.36 -39.09 20.87
N LEU A 85 -5.68 -37.97 20.69
CA LEU A 85 -4.82 -37.38 21.72
C LEU A 85 -5.64 -36.63 22.78
N PRO A 86 -5.16 -36.55 24.04
CA PRO A 86 -5.75 -35.67 25.04
C PRO A 86 -5.74 -34.19 24.61
N PRO A 87 -6.72 -33.37 25.04
CA PRO A 87 -6.85 -31.97 24.64
C PRO A 87 -5.61 -31.11 24.97
N GLU A 88 -4.91 -31.42 26.07
CA GLU A 88 -3.64 -30.76 26.42
C GLU A 88 -2.54 -31.01 25.37
N ALA A 89 -2.41 -32.25 24.89
CA ALA A 89 -1.45 -32.61 23.84
C ALA A 89 -1.82 -31.99 22.48
N GLN A 90 -3.12 -31.91 22.17
CA GLN A 90 -3.61 -31.22 20.97
C GLN A 90 -3.24 -29.73 20.98
N ALA A 91 -3.43 -29.04 22.12
CA ALA A 91 -3.09 -27.63 22.28
C ALA A 91 -1.57 -27.37 22.14
N VAL A 92 -0.72 -28.24 22.69
CA VAL A 92 0.75 -28.11 22.57
C VAL A 92 1.20 -28.31 21.11
N ILE A 93 0.65 -29.31 20.43
CA ILE A 93 0.98 -29.57 19.02
C ILE A 93 0.51 -28.40 18.15
N GLN A 94 -0.73 -27.93 18.35
CA GLN A 94 -1.26 -26.79 17.60
C GLN A 94 -0.40 -25.55 17.80
N ARG A 95 -0.01 -25.24 19.05
CA ARG A 95 0.89 -24.12 19.35
C ARG A 95 2.21 -24.23 18.60
N ARG A 96 2.89 -25.38 18.68
CA ARG A 96 4.16 -25.59 17.97
C ARG A 96 4.02 -25.52 16.46
N GLU A 97 2.92 -26.04 15.91
CA GLU A 97 2.63 -25.94 14.47
C GLU A 97 2.41 -24.49 14.06
N THR A 98 1.67 -23.70 14.85
CA THR A 98 1.49 -22.26 14.57
C THR A 98 2.80 -21.48 14.67
N GLU A 99 3.65 -21.78 15.66
CA GLU A 99 4.98 -21.18 15.81
C GLU A 99 5.86 -21.51 14.60
N ARG A 100 5.87 -22.78 14.16
CA ARG A 100 6.61 -23.21 12.97
C ARG A 100 6.10 -22.53 11.70
N ASP A 101 4.79 -22.49 11.50
CA ASP A 101 4.18 -21.86 10.33
C ASP A 101 4.48 -20.36 10.29
N ASN A 102 4.45 -19.69 11.44
CA ASN A 102 4.81 -18.27 11.55
C ASN A 102 6.30 -18.06 11.26
N PHE A 103 7.19 -18.90 11.79
CA PHE A 103 8.62 -18.85 11.50
C PHE A 103 8.91 -19.05 10.00
N VAL A 104 8.28 -20.04 9.37
CA VAL A 104 8.44 -20.29 7.92
C VAL A 104 7.92 -19.11 7.09
N LYS A 105 6.76 -18.55 7.43
CA LYS A 105 6.22 -17.36 6.76
C LYS A 105 7.16 -16.16 6.91
N GLN A 106 7.67 -15.92 8.11
CA GLN A 106 8.61 -14.85 8.38
C GLN A 106 9.90 -15.03 7.56
N LYS A 107 10.49 -16.22 7.59
CA LYS A 107 11.71 -16.51 6.82
C LYS A 107 11.49 -16.43 5.31
N ALA A 108 10.34 -16.89 4.82
CA ALA A 108 9.98 -16.75 3.40
C ALA A 108 9.82 -15.27 3.00
N PHE A 109 9.24 -14.45 3.89
CA PHE A 109 9.12 -13.01 3.67
C PHE A 109 10.49 -12.31 3.68
N GLU A 110 11.33 -12.59 4.68
CA GLU A 110 12.72 -12.09 4.76
C GLU A 110 13.52 -12.48 3.51
N ALA A 111 13.47 -13.75 3.09
CA ALA A 111 14.17 -14.23 1.89
C ALA A 111 13.67 -13.53 0.62
N SER A 112 12.36 -13.31 0.49
CA SER A 112 11.77 -12.57 -0.63
C SER A 112 12.21 -11.10 -0.63
N GLN A 113 12.21 -10.45 0.53
CA GLN A 113 12.69 -9.07 0.67
C GLN A 113 14.17 -8.94 0.32
N THR A 114 15.03 -9.79 0.86
CA THR A 114 16.46 -9.80 0.55
C THR A 114 16.70 -10.03 -0.94
N ARG A 115 16.00 -10.99 -1.56
CA ARG A 115 16.12 -11.23 -3.00
C ARG A 115 15.72 -10.00 -3.82
N ASN A 116 14.64 -9.34 -3.44
CA ASN A 116 14.17 -8.12 -4.13
C ASN A 116 15.15 -6.97 -3.93
N GLN A 117 15.69 -6.78 -2.72
CA GLN A 117 16.70 -5.75 -2.42
C GLN A 117 17.96 -5.97 -3.26
N VAL A 118 18.53 -7.18 -3.23
CA VAL A 118 19.73 -7.52 -4.03
C VAL A 118 19.47 -7.32 -5.52
N ALA A 119 18.29 -7.72 -6.02
CA ALA A 119 17.94 -7.51 -7.42
C ALA A 119 17.80 -6.03 -7.79
N THR A 120 17.27 -5.19 -6.89
CA THR A 120 17.18 -3.74 -7.10
C THR A 120 18.56 -3.09 -7.05
N GLU A 121 19.37 -3.41 -6.05
CA GLU A 121 20.74 -2.92 -5.93
C GLU A 121 21.59 -3.29 -7.15
N ALA A 122 21.47 -4.54 -7.63
CA ALA A 122 22.16 -4.98 -8.84
C ALA A 122 21.74 -4.16 -10.07
N ARG A 123 20.44 -3.87 -10.24
CA ARG A 123 19.95 -3.00 -11.32
C ARG A 123 20.49 -1.59 -11.21
N ASP A 124 20.53 -1.03 -10.00
CA ASP A 124 21.03 0.31 -9.75
C ASP A 124 22.54 0.43 -10.03
N ILE A 125 23.32 -0.59 -9.65
CA ILE A 125 24.75 -0.66 -9.95
C ILE A 125 24.99 -0.73 -11.46
N ILE A 126 24.24 -1.58 -12.17
CA ILE A 126 24.33 -1.71 -13.63
C ILE A 126 23.97 -0.38 -14.30
N ALA A 127 22.90 0.28 -13.86
CA ALA A 127 22.49 1.58 -14.37
C ALA A 127 23.57 2.65 -14.17
N LYS A 128 24.17 2.72 -12.98
CA LYS A 128 25.28 3.64 -12.67
C LYS A 128 26.51 3.36 -13.54
N LEU A 129 26.88 2.09 -13.69
CA LEU A 129 28.03 1.70 -14.50
C LEU A 129 27.83 2.08 -15.98
N HIS A 130 26.61 1.93 -16.48
CA HIS A 130 26.23 2.38 -17.82
C HIS A 130 26.32 3.91 -17.95
N ASP A 131 25.74 4.66 -17.02
CA ASP A 131 25.76 6.13 -17.05
C ASP A 131 27.19 6.68 -16.96
N ASP A 132 28.02 6.11 -16.07
CA ASP A 132 29.44 6.44 -15.95
C ASP A 132 30.20 6.17 -17.25
N HIS A 133 29.90 5.05 -17.93
CA HIS A 133 30.52 4.72 -19.19
C HIS A 133 30.16 5.74 -20.28
N VAL A 134 28.87 6.10 -20.39
CA VAL A 134 28.41 7.12 -21.34
C VAL A 134 29.03 8.48 -21.05
N GLN A 135 29.14 8.87 -19.78
CA GLN A 135 29.79 10.11 -19.38
C GLN A 135 31.27 10.13 -19.79
N LYS A 136 32.00 9.03 -19.52
CA LYS A 136 33.42 8.91 -19.92
C LYS A 136 33.59 8.99 -21.44
N LEU A 137 32.74 8.29 -22.20
CA LEU A 137 32.74 8.37 -23.67
C LEU A 137 32.45 9.78 -24.15
N THR A 138 31.51 10.48 -23.51
CA THR A 138 31.16 11.87 -23.86
C THR A 138 32.32 12.83 -23.61
N ILE A 139 33.01 12.70 -22.46
CA ILE A 139 34.20 13.51 -22.15
C ILE A 139 35.33 13.20 -23.14
N TYR A 140 35.55 11.91 -23.43
CA TYR A 140 36.58 11.49 -24.39
C TYR A 140 36.30 12.01 -25.80
N ALA A 141 35.03 11.96 -26.24
CA ALA A 141 34.61 12.49 -27.53
C ALA A 141 34.79 14.02 -27.64
N GLN A 142 34.65 14.76 -26.54
CA GLN A 142 34.93 16.20 -26.49
C GLN A 142 36.42 16.54 -26.58
N GLN A 143 37.29 15.65 -26.11
CA GLN A 143 38.74 15.83 -26.17
C GLN A 143 39.31 15.60 -27.59
N ILE A 144 38.66 14.74 -28.38
CA ILE A 144 39.01 14.52 -29.79
C ILE A 144 38.35 15.63 -30.63
N MET A 145 39.09 16.71 -30.85
CA MET A 145 38.72 17.74 -31.82
C MET A 145 39.57 17.60 -33.09
N PRO A 146 38.99 17.08 -34.20
CA PRO A 146 39.67 17.03 -35.49
C PRO A 146 40.13 18.42 -35.93
N GLN A 147 41.43 18.57 -36.19
CA GLN A 147 42.00 19.82 -36.70
C GLN A 147 42.01 19.76 -38.22
N ALA A 148 41.33 20.72 -38.87
CA ALA A 148 41.33 20.80 -40.33
C ALA A 148 42.76 21.04 -40.86
N PRO A 149 43.17 20.35 -41.94
CA PRO A 149 44.48 20.57 -42.53
C PRO A 149 44.59 21.98 -43.13
N ASP A 150 45.78 22.57 -43.13
CA ASP A 150 45.99 23.89 -43.71
C ASP A 150 46.06 23.80 -45.25
N GLU A 151 44.99 24.23 -45.91
CA GLU A 151 44.87 24.22 -47.37
C GLU A 151 45.95 25.06 -48.07
N ARG A 152 46.55 26.04 -47.39
CA ARG A 152 47.60 26.90 -47.97
C ARG A 152 48.84 26.11 -48.37
N LEU A 153 49.10 24.99 -47.70
CA LEU A 153 50.22 24.07 -47.99
C LEU A 153 50.14 23.45 -49.39
N LEU A 154 48.96 23.44 -50.02
CA LEU A 154 48.79 22.96 -51.39
C LEU A 154 49.26 23.97 -52.45
N TYR A 155 49.35 25.25 -52.11
CA TYR A 155 49.59 26.34 -53.05
C TYR A 155 50.99 26.96 -52.95
N THR A 156 51.86 26.45 -52.09
CA THR A 156 53.24 26.96 -51.91
C THR A 156 54.20 26.55 -53.02
N GLY A 157 53.83 25.55 -53.85
CA GLY A 157 54.68 25.02 -54.92
C GLY A 157 55.81 24.10 -54.46
N ASN A 158 55.94 23.84 -53.16
CA ASN A 158 56.94 22.93 -52.59
C ASN A 158 56.35 21.53 -52.40
N GLN A 159 57.09 20.50 -52.80
CA GLN A 159 56.64 19.10 -52.69
C GLN A 159 56.57 18.60 -51.23
N GLU A 160 57.39 19.16 -50.34
CA GLU A 160 57.39 18.85 -48.90
C GLU A 160 56.11 19.35 -48.22
N ASP A 161 55.63 20.55 -48.58
CA ASP A 161 54.40 21.15 -48.04
C ASP A 161 53.15 20.34 -48.45
N VAL A 162 53.10 19.89 -49.71
CA VAL A 162 52.04 18.98 -50.18
C VAL A 162 52.04 17.65 -49.41
N THR A 163 53.23 17.13 -49.09
CA THR A 163 53.37 15.90 -48.29
C THR A 163 52.90 16.12 -46.85
N LEU A 164 53.21 17.29 -46.27
CA LEU A 164 52.72 17.69 -44.95
C LEU A 164 51.19 17.79 -44.91
N TYR A 165 50.57 18.41 -45.91
CA TYR A 165 49.12 18.47 -46.05
C TYR A 165 48.50 17.07 -46.08
N ASN A 166 49.03 16.15 -46.89
CA ASN A 166 48.52 14.78 -46.98
C ASN A 166 48.59 14.05 -45.62
N ARG A 167 49.65 14.27 -44.84
CA ARG A 167 49.77 13.73 -43.48
C ARG A 167 48.74 14.33 -42.52
N GLN A 168 48.53 15.64 -42.59
CA GLN A 168 47.50 16.32 -41.79
C GLN A 168 46.10 15.84 -42.16
N MET A 169 45.80 15.70 -43.46
CA MET A 169 44.53 15.16 -43.95
C MET A 169 44.30 13.74 -43.45
N ALA A 170 45.30 12.85 -43.53
CA ALA A 170 45.18 11.49 -43.01
C ALA A 170 44.97 11.47 -41.48
N ALA A 171 45.60 12.38 -40.73
CA ALA A 171 45.36 12.51 -39.29
C ALA A 171 43.95 13.03 -38.99
N TYR A 172 43.48 14.04 -39.73
CA TYR A 172 42.13 14.59 -39.63
C TYR A 172 41.08 13.50 -39.88
N GLN A 173 41.19 12.77 -41.00
CA GLN A 173 40.27 11.68 -41.35
C GLN A 173 40.17 10.63 -40.24
N ARG A 174 41.31 10.15 -39.73
CA ARG A 174 41.32 9.20 -38.60
C ARG A 174 40.63 9.75 -37.35
N SER A 175 40.93 11.01 -36.98
CA SER A 175 40.29 11.64 -35.82
C SER A 175 38.79 11.87 -36.01
N ALA A 176 38.37 12.23 -37.22
CA ALA A 176 36.97 12.44 -37.56
C ALA A 176 36.17 11.13 -37.57
N ASP A 177 36.76 10.05 -38.08
CA ASP A 177 36.15 8.72 -38.06
C ASP A 177 36.04 8.20 -36.63
N GLN A 178 37.09 8.35 -35.81
CA GLN A 178 37.06 7.99 -34.39
C GLN A 178 35.98 8.79 -33.63
N GLN A 179 35.87 10.10 -33.89
CA GLN A 179 34.85 10.93 -33.27
C GLN A 179 33.44 10.48 -33.68
N ARG A 180 33.23 10.14 -34.96
CA ARG A 180 31.95 9.65 -35.47
C ARG A 180 31.56 8.33 -34.82
N GLU A 181 32.50 7.40 -34.67
CA GLU A 181 32.27 6.12 -33.99
C GLU A 181 31.86 6.32 -32.54
N LEU A 182 32.55 7.18 -31.79
CA LEU A 182 32.19 7.50 -30.40
C LEU A 182 30.79 8.11 -30.29
N HIS A 183 30.44 9.08 -31.15
CA HIS A 183 29.09 9.66 -31.19
C HIS A 183 28.04 8.60 -31.49
N GLN A 184 28.33 7.68 -32.40
CA GLN A 184 27.42 6.58 -32.71
C GLN A 184 27.22 5.65 -31.50
N GLN A 185 28.29 5.29 -30.80
CA GLN A 185 28.20 4.46 -29.58
C GLN A 185 27.39 5.16 -28.48
N ILE A 186 27.62 6.46 -28.25
CA ILE A 186 26.85 7.25 -27.28
C ILE A 186 25.38 7.28 -27.66
N ALA A 187 25.06 7.55 -28.93
CA ALA A 187 23.67 7.61 -29.41
C ALA A 187 22.96 6.24 -29.28
N GLN A 188 23.65 5.15 -29.62
CA GLN A 188 23.10 3.79 -29.48
C GLN A 188 22.84 3.45 -28.02
N SER A 189 23.77 3.76 -27.13
CA SER A 189 23.63 3.53 -25.69
C SER A 189 22.48 4.34 -25.09
N GLN A 190 22.32 5.61 -25.48
CA GLN A 190 21.19 6.45 -25.04
C GLN A 190 19.85 5.91 -25.55
N ALA A 191 19.77 5.48 -26.82
CA ALA A 191 18.56 4.89 -27.39
C ALA A 191 18.19 3.55 -26.72
N ALA A 192 19.18 2.72 -26.41
CA ALA A 192 18.96 1.48 -25.66
C ALA A 192 18.44 1.76 -24.25
N ALA A 193 19.00 2.75 -23.54
CA ALA A 193 18.54 3.14 -22.21
C ALA A 193 17.11 3.71 -22.24
N GLN A 194 16.77 4.52 -23.26
CA GLN A 194 15.40 5.04 -23.43
C GLN A 194 14.40 3.92 -23.68
N SER A 195 14.71 3.00 -24.61
CA SER A 195 13.80 1.89 -24.91
C SER A 195 13.63 0.92 -23.73
N ALA A 196 14.69 0.67 -22.94
CA ALA A 196 14.60 -0.11 -21.72
C ALA A 196 13.70 0.55 -20.65
N ARG A 197 13.80 1.88 -20.48
CA ARG A 197 12.92 2.65 -19.57
C ARG A 197 11.46 2.63 -20.02
N GLU A 198 11.22 2.77 -21.32
CA GLU A 198 9.85 2.70 -21.86
C GLU A 198 9.25 1.31 -21.65
N GLN A 199 10.03 0.24 -21.88
CA GLN A 199 9.59 -1.14 -21.64
C GLN A 199 9.32 -1.40 -20.15
N SER A 200 10.17 -0.92 -19.24
CA SER A 200 9.93 -1.08 -17.80
C SER A 200 8.66 -0.34 -17.35
N GLN A 201 8.46 0.91 -17.79
CA GLN A 201 7.25 1.68 -17.49
C GLN A 201 5.98 1.05 -18.08
N GLN A 202 6.08 0.41 -19.25
CA GLN A 202 4.94 -0.33 -19.82
C GLN A 202 4.63 -1.60 -19.03
N ALA A 203 5.66 -2.34 -18.60
CA ALA A 203 5.51 -3.53 -17.78
C ALA A 203 4.90 -3.20 -16.40
N GLU A 204 5.35 -2.13 -15.77
CA GLU A 204 4.79 -1.62 -14.50
C GLU A 204 3.31 -1.26 -14.66
N ARG A 205 2.97 -0.44 -15.66
CA ARG A 205 1.58 -0.07 -15.96
C ARG A 205 0.70 -1.28 -16.26
N ALA A 206 1.21 -2.28 -16.97
CA ALA A 206 0.48 -3.51 -17.23
C ALA A 206 0.23 -4.31 -15.94
N SER A 207 1.24 -4.41 -15.06
CA SER A 207 1.10 -5.08 -13.76
C SER A 207 0.11 -4.36 -12.83
N ASP A 208 0.12 -3.02 -12.84
CA ASP A 208 -0.82 -2.21 -12.09
C ASP A 208 -2.25 -2.36 -12.61
N ALA A 209 -2.43 -2.38 -13.93
CA ALA A 209 -3.73 -2.63 -14.53
C ALA A 209 -4.28 -4.01 -14.15
N GLN A 210 -3.43 -5.05 -14.10
CA GLN A 210 -3.82 -6.39 -13.65
C GLN A 210 -4.26 -6.40 -12.18
N ARG A 211 -3.47 -5.78 -11.28
CA ARG A 211 -3.83 -5.65 -9.87
C ARG A 211 -5.16 -4.92 -9.67
N LEU A 212 -5.37 -3.84 -10.42
CA LEU A 212 -6.65 -3.11 -10.40
C LEU A 212 -7.80 -3.97 -10.92
N GLN A 213 -7.57 -4.81 -11.92
CA GLN A 213 -8.62 -5.68 -12.46
C GLN A 213 -9.04 -6.76 -11.45
N GLU A 214 -8.09 -7.30 -10.68
CA GLU A 214 -8.35 -8.28 -9.63
C GLU A 214 -9.06 -7.68 -8.42
N GLN A 215 -8.61 -6.50 -7.96
CA GLN A 215 -9.11 -5.90 -6.71
C GLN A 215 -10.27 -4.91 -6.91
N LEU A 216 -10.38 -4.32 -8.10
CA LEU A 216 -11.37 -3.28 -8.41
C LEU A 216 -11.91 -3.42 -9.85
N PRO A 217 -12.65 -4.50 -10.16
CA PRO A 217 -13.22 -4.71 -11.50
C PRO A 217 -14.21 -3.60 -11.91
N GLU A 218 -14.90 -2.97 -10.95
CA GLU A 218 -15.82 -1.84 -11.18
C GLU A 218 -15.14 -0.62 -11.80
N TRP A 219 -13.81 -0.47 -11.64
CA TRP A 219 -13.05 0.62 -12.25
C TRP A 219 -13.08 0.59 -13.80
N PHE A 220 -13.14 -0.62 -14.37
CA PHE A 220 -13.13 -0.85 -15.81
C PHE A 220 -14.53 -0.95 -16.42
N ASP A 221 -15.59 -0.93 -15.60
CA ASP A 221 -16.96 -0.95 -16.10
C ASP A 221 -17.31 0.39 -16.79
N PRO A 222 -17.85 0.37 -18.03
CA PRO A 222 -18.30 1.57 -18.73
C PRO A 222 -19.34 2.42 -17.99
N SER A 223 -20.12 1.84 -17.08
CA SER A 223 -21.20 2.52 -16.36
C SER A 223 -20.79 3.05 -14.99
N SER A 224 -20.18 2.20 -14.16
CA SER A 224 -19.75 2.56 -12.80
C SER A 224 -18.36 3.21 -12.73
N GLY A 225 -17.46 2.85 -13.65
CA GLY A 225 -16.08 3.34 -13.69
C GLY A 225 -15.94 4.87 -13.79
N PRO A 226 -16.69 5.57 -14.67
CA PRO A 226 -16.62 7.03 -14.74
C PRO A 226 -17.07 7.72 -13.45
N LYS A 227 -18.11 7.19 -12.78
CA LYS A 227 -18.60 7.74 -11.51
C LYS A 227 -17.60 7.53 -10.38
N LEU A 228 -16.98 6.35 -10.34
CA LEU A 228 -15.94 6.03 -9.37
C LEU A 228 -14.70 6.92 -9.57
N ARG A 229 -14.30 7.19 -10.82
CA ARG A 229 -13.22 8.13 -11.15
C ARG A 229 -13.52 9.55 -10.67
N GLU A 230 -14.72 10.06 -10.90
CA GLU A 230 -15.13 11.39 -10.44
C GLU A 230 -15.11 11.50 -8.91
N GLN A 231 -15.61 10.47 -8.22
CA GLN A 231 -15.58 10.43 -6.75
C GLN A 231 -14.15 10.35 -6.21
N LEU A 232 -13.28 9.56 -6.83
CA LEU A 232 -11.88 9.44 -6.44
C LEU A 232 -11.09 10.72 -6.75
N GLN A 233 -11.40 11.43 -7.85
CA GLN A 233 -10.84 12.75 -8.11
C GLN A 233 -11.29 13.77 -7.05
N SER A 234 -12.57 13.77 -6.66
CA SER A 234 -13.06 14.66 -5.60
C SER A 234 -12.37 14.40 -4.27
N ILE A 235 -12.16 13.14 -3.90
CA ILE A 235 -11.48 12.77 -2.65
C ILE A 235 -9.98 13.01 -2.76
N GLY A 236 -9.37 12.72 -3.90
CA GLY A 236 -7.98 13.07 -4.18
C GLY A 236 -7.74 14.57 -3.98
N ALA A 237 -8.59 15.42 -4.56
CA ALA A 237 -8.51 16.87 -4.38
C ALA A 237 -8.68 17.31 -2.92
N GLU A 238 -9.60 16.69 -2.16
CA GLU A 238 -9.75 16.94 -0.72
C GLU A 238 -8.51 16.51 0.09
N LEU A 239 -7.84 15.43 -0.33
CA LEU A 239 -6.62 14.90 0.30
C LEU A 239 -5.34 15.58 -0.21
N GLY A 240 -5.44 16.49 -1.18
CA GLY A 240 -4.31 17.25 -1.72
C GLY A 240 -3.60 16.60 -2.92
N TYR A 241 -4.19 15.59 -3.55
CA TYR A 241 -3.70 15.05 -4.83
C TYR A 241 -4.09 15.98 -6.00
N PRO A 242 -3.12 16.52 -6.75
CA PRO A 242 -3.38 17.27 -7.97
C PRO A 242 -3.82 16.34 -9.11
N ASP A 243 -4.56 16.89 -10.07
CA ASP A 243 -5.10 16.14 -11.22
C ASP A 243 -4.01 15.44 -12.06
N GLU A 244 -2.82 16.01 -12.13
CA GLU A 244 -1.67 15.42 -12.83
C GLU A 244 -1.19 14.13 -12.16
N LEU A 245 -1.11 14.11 -10.82
CA LEU A 245 -0.75 12.90 -10.07
C LEU A 245 -1.85 11.85 -10.13
N MET A 246 -3.11 12.26 -10.27
CA MET A 246 -4.22 11.33 -10.49
C MET A 246 -4.17 10.64 -11.86
N ALA A 247 -3.58 11.29 -12.88
CA ALA A 247 -3.40 10.69 -14.20
C ALA A 247 -2.27 9.65 -14.24
N GLU A 248 -1.27 9.80 -13.36
CA GLU A 248 -0.14 8.86 -13.20
C GLU A 248 -0.30 7.94 -11.98
N ALA A 249 -1.46 7.95 -11.32
CA ALA A 249 -1.70 7.21 -10.09
C ALA A 249 -1.51 5.70 -10.28
N SER A 250 -0.75 5.09 -9.37
CA SER A 250 -0.51 3.65 -9.36
C SER A 250 -1.74 2.86 -8.91
N SER A 251 -1.70 1.54 -9.08
CA SER A 251 -2.76 0.65 -8.58
C SER A 251 -3.00 0.84 -7.07
N THR A 252 -1.94 1.02 -6.30
CA THR A 252 -1.99 1.24 -4.85
C THR A 252 -2.62 2.58 -4.48
N ASP A 253 -2.35 3.65 -5.22
CA ASP A 253 -2.93 4.96 -4.96
C ASP A 253 -4.45 4.93 -5.17
N ILE A 254 -4.90 4.33 -6.26
CA ILE A 254 -6.34 4.19 -6.57
C ILE A 254 -7.06 3.38 -5.49
N LEU A 255 -6.44 2.29 -5.01
CA LEU A 255 -7.01 1.47 -3.94
C LEU A 255 -7.02 2.21 -2.58
N ALA A 256 -5.99 2.99 -2.28
CA ALA A 256 -5.93 3.81 -1.08
C ALA A 256 -7.02 4.90 -1.08
N LEU A 257 -7.19 5.59 -2.21
CA LEU A 257 -8.27 6.58 -2.39
C LEU A 257 -9.65 5.93 -2.29
N LYS A 258 -9.83 4.71 -2.79
CA LYS A 258 -11.08 3.95 -2.61
C LYS A 258 -11.35 3.64 -1.14
N LYS A 259 -10.35 3.20 -0.39
CA LYS A 259 -10.50 2.99 1.07
C LYS A 259 -10.83 4.29 1.78
N ALA A 260 -10.21 5.40 1.41
CA ALA A 260 -10.54 6.71 1.96
C ALA A 260 -12.00 7.12 1.68
N LEU A 261 -12.52 6.79 0.48
CA LEU A 261 -13.93 6.97 0.12
C LEU A 261 -14.86 6.14 1.03
N GLU A 262 -14.55 4.87 1.22
CA GLU A 262 -15.31 3.97 2.08
C GLU A 262 -15.32 4.47 3.54
N TRP A 263 -14.16 4.86 4.08
CA TRP A 263 -14.05 5.43 5.42
C TRP A 263 -14.82 6.74 5.59
N LYS A 264 -14.82 7.61 4.57
CA LYS A 264 -15.63 8.84 4.60
C LYS A 264 -17.12 8.50 4.66
N ALA A 265 -17.58 7.55 3.84
CA ALA A 265 -18.97 7.11 3.84
C ALA A 265 -19.39 6.48 5.19
N ASP A 266 -18.53 5.67 5.78
CA ASP A 266 -18.80 5.02 7.06
C ASP A 266 -18.75 6.01 8.23
N ALA A 267 -17.81 6.96 8.21
CA ALA A 267 -17.79 8.06 9.17
C ALA A 267 -19.07 8.90 9.13
N GLU A 268 -19.62 9.16 7.93
CA GLU A 268 -20.90 9.86 7.81
C GLU A 268 -22.09 9.04 8.34
N LYS A 269 -22.15 7.74 8.05
CA LYS A 269 -23.18 6.85 8.59
C LYS A 269 -23.09 6.79 10.12
N TYR A 270 -21.88 6.65 10.65
CA TYR A 270 -21.62 6.63 12.08
C TYR A 270 -22.08 7.93 12.73
N ARG A 271 -21.70 9.10 12.18
CA ARG A 271 -22.19 10.41 12.66
C ARG A 271 -23.71 10.52 12.63
N LYS A 272 -24.39 10.02 11.59
CA LYS A 272 -25.86 10.01 11.49
C LYS A 272 -26.50 9.08 12.52
N ALA A 273 -25.93 7.90 12.75
CA ALA A 273 -26.39 6.95 13.76
C ALA A 273 -26.25 7.54 15.17
N MET A 274 -25.09 8.12 15.48
CA MET A 274 -24.83 8.81 16.74
C MET A 274 -25.76 10.01 16.94
N ALA A 275 -26.02 10.81 15.89
CA ALA A 275 -26.97 11.92 15.97
C ALA A 275 -28.40 11.45 16.31
N LYS A 276 -28.86 10.35 15.71
CA LYS A 276 -30.17 9.76 16.01
C LYS A 276 -30.24 9.20 17.43
N GLN A 277 -29.19 8.53 17.91
CA GLN A 277 -29.12 8.07 19.30
C GLN A 277 -29.14 9.25 20.29
N MET A 278 -28.44 10.34 19.97
CA MET A 278 -28.48 11.55 20.80
C MET A 278 -29.85 12.24 20.77
N GLU A 279 -30.58 12.17 19.66
CA GLU A 279 -31.95 12.67 19.55
C GLU A 279 -32.91 11.84 20.42
N THR A 280 -32.81 10.51 20.40
CA THR A 280 -33.65 9.65 21.26
C THR A 280 -33.33 9.84 22.75
N VAL A 281 -32.06 10.00 23.12
CA VAL A 281 -31.66 10.32 24.50
C VAL A 281 -32.18 11.69 24.94
N ARG A 282 -32.13 12.71 24.07
CA ARG A 282 -32.70 14.03 24.35
C ARG A 282 -34.22 13.99 24.45
N ALA A 283 -34.90 13.23 23.59
CA ALA A 283 -36.33 13.00 23.65
C ALA A 283 -36.73 12.26 24.95
N ALA A 284 -35.97 11.25 25.35
CA ALA A 284 -36.15 10.53 26.62
C ALA A 284 -35.92 11.42 27.84
N LYS A 285 -34.97 12.36 27.79
CA LYS A 285 -34.73 13.35 28.85
C LYS A 285 -35.84 14.42 28.93
N GLY A 286 -36.56 14.63 27.83
CA GLY A 286 -37.72 15.52 27.75
C GLY A 286 -39.06 14.88 28.13
N LEU A 287 -39.11 13.57 28.34
CA LEU A 287 -40.33 12.90 28.79
C LEU A 287 -40.68 13.35 30.23
N PRO A 288 -41.95 13.70 30.50
CA PRO A 288 -42.38 14.11 31.83
C PRO A 288 -42.13 12.97 32.82
N LYS A 289 -41.48 13.28 33.95
CA LYS A 289 -41.20 12.33 35.04
C LYS A 289 -42.47 11.53 35.34
N MET A 290 -42.40 10.22 35.10
CA MET A 290 -43.51 9.30 35.34
C MET A 290 -43.96 9.44 36.79
N VAL A 291 -45.18 9.95 36.98
CA VAL A 291 -45.78 10.07 38.31
C VAL A 291 -45.99 8.65 38.81
N ARG A 292 -45.35 8.32 39.94
CA ARG A 292 -45.51 7.00 40.57
C ARG A 292 -47.00 6.69 40.77
N PRO A 293 -47.50 5.53 40.30
CA PRO A 293 -48.85 5.10 40.60
C PRO A 293 -49.07 5.06 42.11
N GLY A 294 -50.11 5.74 42.60
CA GLY A 294 -50.47 5.79 44.03
C GLY A 294 -50.15 7.10 44.76
N THR A 295 -49.44 8.05 44.14
CA THR A 295 -49.25 9.39 44.74
C THR A 295 -50.49 10.26 44.49
N LYS A 296 -51.18 10.70 45.56
CA LYS A 296 -52.34 11.62 45.45
C LYS A 296 -51.88 12.90 44.72
N PRO A 297 -52.58 13.33 43.65
CA PRO A 297 -52.19 14.53 42.92
C PRO A 297 -52.24 15.74 43.85
N SER A 298 -51.26 16.64 43.73
CA SER A 298 -51.21 17.85 44.55
C SER A 298 -52.41 18.74 44.21
N LYS A 299 -52.87 19.56 45.17
CA LYS A 299 -53.97 20.53 44.93
C LYS A 299 -53.69 21.42 43.71
N GLN A 300 -52.43 21.75 43.43
CA GLN A 300 -52.03 22.51 42.25
C GLN A 300 -52.24 21.74 40.95
N GLN A 301 -51.95 20.44 40.92
CA GLN A 301 -52.18 19.60 39.74
C GLN A 301 -53.68 19.38 39.48
N LEU A 302 -54.48 19.24 40.53
CA LEU A 302 -55.94 19.14 40.41
C LEU A 302 -56.56 20.44 39.88
N ASN A 303 -56.10 21.59 40.38
CA ASN A 303 -56.58 22.89 39.91
C ASN A 303 -56.21 23.12 38.43
N ALA A 304 -54.98 22.79 38.02
CA ALA A 304 -54.55 22.89 36.62
C ALA A 304 -55.35 21.96 35.68
N ALA A 305 -55.66 20.74 36.11
CA ALA A 305 -56.46 19.81 35.33
C ALA A 305 -57.93 20.27 35.20
N ASN A 306 -58.48 20.88 36.25
CA ASN A 306 -59.84 21.41 36.24
C ASN A 306 -59.94 22.69 35.39
N SER A 307 -58.96 23.59 35.45
CA SER A 307 -58.91 24.78 34.58
C SER A 307 -58.78 24.41 33.10
N GLN A 308 -58.00 23.38 32.78
CA GLN A 308 -57.87 22.88 31.40
C GLN A 308 -59.22 22.36 30.87
N LYS A 309 -59.92 21.54 31.67
CA LYS A 309 -61.25 21.01 31.33
C LYS A 309 -62.31 22.10 31.23
N ALA A 310 -62.27 23.12 32.09
CA ALA A 310 -63.16 24.27 32.01
C ALA A 310 -62.91 25.07 30.72
N TRP A 311 -61.64 25.27 30.35
CA TRP A 311 -61.28 25.93 29.08
C TRP A 311 -61.74 25.15 27.85
N ASP A 312 -61.58 23.83 27.86
CA ASP A 312 -62.07 22.96 26.77
C ASP A 312 -63.61 23.04 26.64
N ARG A 313 -64.32 23.14 27.77
CA ARG A 313 -65.78 23.37 27.77
C ARG A 313 -66.15 24.74 27.20
N VAL A 314 -65.46 25.81 27.59
CA VAL A 314 -65.67 27.17 27.04
C VAL A 314 -65.40 27.19 25.54
N LYS A 315 -64.35 26.49 25.08
CA LYS A 315 -64.03 26.36 23.65
C LYS A 315 -65.12 25.61 22.88
N SER A 316 -65.71 24.59 23.50
CA SER A 316 -66.80 23.81 22.89
C SER A 316 -68.16 24.48 22.96
N ASN A 317 -68.44 25.29 24.00
CA ASN A 317 -69.68 26.02 24.19
C ASN A 317 -69.43 27.39 24.87
N PRO A 318 -69.17 28.45 24.09
CA PRO A 318 -68.75 29.75 24.61
C PRO A 318 -69.87 30.56 25.30
N LYS A 319 -71.11 30.05 25.33
CA LYS A 319 -72.23 30.69 26.04
C LYS A 319 -72.53 30.03 27.39
N ASP A 320 -71.77 29.01 27.77
CA ASP A 320 -71.93 28.35 29.06
C ASP A 320 -71.28 29.20 30.16
N GLY A 321 -72.11 30.03 30.81
CA GLY A 321 -71.67 30.91 31.90
C GLY A 321 -71.07 30.16 33.10
N THR A 322 -71.40 28.87 33.27
CA THR A 322 -70.84 28.04 34.34
C THR A 322 -69.42 27.59 34.01
N ALA A 323 -69.15 27.21 32.76
CA ALA A 323 -67.81 26.84 32.31
C ALA A 323 -66.84 28.04 32.31
N ILE A 324 -67.34 29.25 32.05
CA ILE A 324 -66.56 30.49 32.12
C ILE A 324 -66.22 30.85 33.57
N ALA A 325 -67.19 30.72 34.50
CA ALA A 325 -66.94 30.93 35.92
C ALA A 325 -65.94 29.92 36.49
N ASP A 326 -66.08 28.64 36.15
CA ASP A 326 -65.15 27.57 36.54
C ASP A 326 -63.73 27.80 36.00
N TRP A 327 -63.58 28.34 34.79
CA TRP A 327 -62.27 28.66 34.22
C TRP A 327 -61.62 29.90 34.87
N LEU A 328 -62.43 30.92 35.19
CA LEU A 328 -61.98 32.15 35.86
C LEU A 328 -61.77 31.97 37.36
N GLY A 329 -62.20 30.85 37.95
CA GLY A 329 -62.08 30.56 39.37
C GLY A 329 -62.98 31.43 40.25
N LEU A 330 -64.16 31.78 39.73
CA LEU A 330 -65.13 32.68 40.36
C LEU A 330 -66.27 31.96 41.08
#